data_AF-A0A2S5IZP2-F1
#
_entry.id   AF-A0A2S5IZP2-F1
#
_cell.length_a   1.000
_cell.length_b   1.000
_cell.length_c   1.000
_cell.angle_alpha   90.00
_cell.angle_beta   90.00
_cell.angle_gamma   90.00
#
_symmetry.space_group_name_H-M   'P 1'
#
loop_
_entity.id
_entity.type
_entity.pdbx_description
1 polymer ?
#
loop_
_entity_poly.entity_id
_entity_poly.type
_entity_poly.pdbx_seq_one_letter_code
_entity_poly.pdbx_strand_id
1 'polypeptide(L)'
;MGSFALTATGAALAAVESAVPALVKDRFASRLMAKDATLWGADAESEASVRLGWIDLFEGSRALLPEIAALRADLAAEGVDRIVLCGMGGSSLAPEVITREAGVPLVVLDATDPDQVRAALEEDLQRTAIVVSSKSGSTVETDSQRRVFEQAFTDAGIDAASRIIVVTDPGSPLEEASRAAGYRKVFTADPQVGGRYSALTAFGLVPSGLAGADIETLLTDAEDSAEFLGDDVEDNVGLQLGAVLGGTLPLRDKIVFADAGSGLPGFADWAEQLIAESTGKLGTGLLPVVASTDAPELADVADDVLPVLLAPFDEAPSEELAEGTRVTVSGSLGSQLFVWEYAVAVAGRLLGINPFDQPDVEAAKTAARGMLDAQPEPAPAAFVDGAVEVRGDAGLLGSSGTVADALRALLATLPENGYLSVQAYLDRHRQADLESVRSPLAAVTGRPVTFGWGPRFLHSTGQYHKGGSPIGVYLQLTGAGTADLAIPDRPFTFGELISAQAAGDAQVLTDHGRPVLRLHLTDRAAGVAQLRDVISTLAASGRGHHENG
;
A
#
# COMPACT_ATOMS: atom_id res chain seq x y z
N MET A 1 -26.00 0.21 17.61
CA MET A 1 -25.37 1.25 16.79
C MET A 1 -24.09 0.62 16.29
N GLY A 2 -23.92 0.52 14.97
CA GLY A 2 -22.77 -0.18 14.40
C GLY A 2 -21.46 0.44 14.85
N SER A 3 -20.42 -0.38 14.88
CA SER A 3 -19.02 -0.02 15.17
C SER A 3 -18.35 0.79 14.05
N PHE A 4 -19.13 1.30 13.08
CA PHE A 4 -18.69 2.15 11.98
C PHE A 4 -19.73 3.24 11.72
N ALA A 5 -19.28 4.49 11.50
CA ALA A 5 -20.14 5.60 11.12
C ALA A 5 -19.50 6.42 9.99
N LEU A 6 -20.36 6.99 9.14
CA LEU A 6 -19.99 7.80 7.99
C LEU A 6 -20.81 9.09 7.96
N THR A 7 -20.17 10.19 7.59
CA THR A 7 -20.84 11.45 7.22
C THR A 7 -20.25 11.97 5.92
N ALA A 8 -21.10 12.41 5.00
CA ALA A 8 -20.70 12.95 3.71
C ALA A 8 -21.30 14.34 3.48
N THR A 9 -20.55 15.24 2.84
CA THR A 9 -21.00 16.57 2.44
C THR A 9 -20.70 16.86 0.98
N GLY A 10 -21.35 17.88 0.40
CA GLY A 10 -21.08 18.35 -0.95
C GLY A 10 -21.27 17.27 -2.03
N ALA A 11 -20.28 17.10 -2.91
CA ALA A 11 -20.33 16.13 -4.00
C ALA A 11 -20.39 14.68 -3.50
N ALA A 12 -19.81 14.38 -2.33
CA ALA A 12 -19.90 13.06 -1.72
C ALA A 12 -21.34 12.73 -1.31
N LEU A 13 -22.04 13.66 -0.65
CA LEU A 13 -23.45 13.48 -0.30
C LEU A 13 -24.33 13.31 -1.55
N ALA A 14 -24.11 14.14 -2.58
CA ALA A 14 -24.84 14.02 -3.84
C ALA A 14 -24.60 12.65 -4.53
N ALA A 15 -23.41 12.06 -4.38
CA ALA A 15 -23.13 10.71 -4.86
C ALA A 15 -23.94 9.64 -4.10
N VAL A 16 -24.06 9.78 -2.77
CA VAL A 16 -24.91 8.89 -1.95
C VAL A 16 -26.37 8.97 -2.40
N GLU A 17 -26.93 10.18 -2.48
CA GLU A 17 -28.34 10.41 -2.84
C GLU A 17 -28.68 9.90 -4.25
N SER A 18 -27.71 9.88 -5.17
CA SER A 18 -27.93 9.46 -6.55
C SER A 18 -27.67 7.97 -6.78
N ALA A 19 -26.62 7.39 -6.19
CA ALA A 19 -26.19 6.03 -6.49
C ALA A 19 -26.85 4.97 -5.59
N VAL A 20 -27.03 5.25 -4.30
CA VAL A 20 -27.52 4.26 -3.32
C VAL A 20 -28.93 3.74 -3.65
N PRO A 21 -29.92 4.57 -4.07
CA PRO A 21 -31.24 4.05 -4.42
C PRO A 21 -31.21 3.03 -5.57
N ALA A 22 -30.29 3.18 -6.52
CA ALA A 22 -30.10 2.21 -7.60
C ALA A 22 -29.45 0.92 -7.10
N LEU A 23 -28.42 1.01 -6.25
CA LEU A 23 -27.76 -0.15 -5.63
C LEU A 23 -28.75 -0.98 -4.79
N VAL A 24 -29.60 -0.31 -3.99
CA VAL A 24 -30.67 -0.94 -3.21
C VAL A 24 -31.68 -1.64 -4.12
N LYS A 25 -32.14 -0.97 -5.18
CA LYS A 25 -33.07 -1.56 -6.15
C LYS A 25 -32.49 -2.80 -6.84
N ASP A 26 -31.19 -2.77 -7.16
CA ASP A 26 -30.46 -3.88 -7.79
C ASP A 26 -30.11 -5.02 -6.80
N ARG A 27 -30.48 -4.84 -5.52
CA ARG A 27 -30.18 -5.76 -4.42
C ARG A 27 -28.68 -6.01 -4.26
N PHE A 28 -27.88 -4.97 -4.45
CA PHE A 28 -26.43 -5.13 -4.47
C PHE A 28 -25.90 -5.70 -3.15
N ALA A 29 -26.42 -5.24 -2.00
CA ALA A 29 -25.91 -5.63 -0.70
C ALA A 29 -26.18 -7.11 -0.40
N SER A 30 -27.44 -7.53 -0.50
CA SER A 30 -27.80 -8.91 -0.22
C SER A 30 -27.17 -9.89 -1.21
N ARG A 31 -27.01 -9.50 -2.48
CA ARG A 31 -26.32 -10.30 -3.50
C ARG A 31 -24.82 -10.39 -3.26
N LEU A 32 -24.18 -9.29 -2.85
CA LEU A 32 -22.77 -9.29 -2.49
C LEU A 32 -22.53 -10.25 -1.32
N MET A 33 -23.31 -10.11 -0.24
CA MET A 33 -23.21 -11.01 0.92
C MET A 33 -23.51 -12.48 0.57
N ALA A 34 -24.32 -12.74 -0.46
CA ALA A 34 -24.55 -14.08 -1.01
C ALA A 34 -23.45 -14.56 -2.00
N LYS A 35 -22.33 -13.83 -2.10
CA LYS A 35 -21.20 -14.09 -3.00
C LYS A 35 -21.60 -14.17 -4.49
N ASP A 36 -22.55 -13.34 -4.92
CA ASP A 36 -22.97 -13.28 -6.33
C ASP A 36 -21.89 -12.64 -7.22
N ALA A 37 -21.14 -13.49 -7.93
CA ALA A 37 -20.05 -13.07 -8.81
C ALA A 37 -20.50 -12.25 -10.04
N THR A 38 -21.80 -12.21 -10.35
CA THR A 38 -22.33 -11.52 -11.55
C THR A 38 -22.42 -10.00 -11.39
N LEU A 39 -22.17 -9.46 -10.19
CA LEU A 39 -22.36 -8.05 -9.86
C LEU A 39 -21.54 -7.09 -10.74
N TRP A 40 -20.35 -7.49 -11.18
CA TRP A 40 -19.43 -6.64 -11.97
C TRP A 40 -19.47 -6.92 -13.48
N GLY A 41 -20.45 -7.69 -13.94
CA GLY A 41 -20.61 -8.04 -15.35
C GLY A 41 -19.84 -9.29 -15.78
N ALA A 42 -20.11 -9.75 -17.00
CA ALA A 42 -19.67 -11.07 -17.49
C ALA A 42 -18.14 -11.23 -17.54
N ASP A 43 -17.40 -10.17 -17.86
CA ASP A 43 -15.94 -10.22 -17.95
C ASP A 43 -15.27 -10.40 -16.57
N ALA A 44 -15.93 -9.97 -15.50
CA ALA A 44 -15.44 -10.07 -14.13
C ALA A 44 -15.87 -11.36 -13.41
N GLU A 45 -16.94 -12.02 -13.88
CA GLU A 45 -17.61 -13.12 -13.18
C GLU A 45 -16.68 -14.29 -12.86
N SER A 46 -15.80 -14.67 -13.80
CA SER A 46 -14.88 -15.79 -13.63
C SER A 46 -13.90 -15.54 -12.47
N GLU A 47 -13.26 -14.37 -12.43
CA GLU A 47 -12.35 -13.99 -11.35
C GLU A 47 -13.13 -13.75 -10.04
N ALA A 48 -14.25 -13.02 -10.08
CA ALA A 48 -15.06 -12.75 -8.89
C ALA A 48 -15.53 -14.05 -8.22
N SER A 49 -15.92 -15.07 -8.98
CA SER A 49 -16.39 -16.36 -8.45
C SER A 49 -15.38 -17.10 -7.56
N VAL A 50 -14.10 -16.75 -7.66
CA VAL A 50 -13.01 -17.33 -6.86
C VAL A 50 -12.32 -16.28 -5.96
N ARG A 51 -12.96 -15.13 -5.73
CA ARG A 51 -12.38 -14.00 -4.98
C ARG A 51 -13.27 -13.44 -3.87
N LEU A 52 -14.48 -13.96 -3.69
CA LEU A 52 -15.44 -13.48 -2.68
C LEU A 52 -15.34 -14.23 -1.34
N GLY A 53 -14.23 -14.95 -1.09
CA GLY A 53 -14.02 -15.67 0.18
C GLY A 53 -13.88 -14.75 1.40
N TRP A 54 -13.62 -13.45 1.21
CA TRP A 54 -13.43 -12.49 2.30
C TRP A 54 -14.73 -12.11 3.03
N ILE A 55 -15.89 -12.35 2.41
CA ILE A 55 -17.21 -11.89 2.89
C ILE A 55 -17.63 -12.50 4.24
N ASP A 56 -17.29 -13.77 4.47
CA ASP A 56 -17.64 -14.54 5.68
C ASP A 56 -16.38 -15.10 6.37
N LEU A 57 -15.20 -14.56 6.03
CA LEU A 57 -13.92 -15.12 6.43
C LEU A 57 -13.69 -15.09 7.95
N PHE A 58 -14.30 -14.13 8.64
CA PHE A 58 -14.20 -14.02 10.11
C PHE A 58 -14.67 -15.31 10.81
N GLU A 59 -15.62 -16.06 10.24
CA GLU A 59 -16.06 -17.35 10.79
C GLU A 59 -14.96 -18.42 10.70
N GLY A 60 -14.31 -18.53 9.53
CA GLY A 60 -13.26 -19.51 9.27
C GLY A 60 -11.95 -19.18 9.99
N SER A 61 -11.58 -17.90 10.02
CA SER A 61 -10.34 -17.41 10.61
C SER A 61 -10.28 -17.57 12.13
N ARG A 62 -11.42 -17.67 12.83
CA ARG A 62 -11.46 -17.96 14.28
C ARG A 62 -10.78 -19.28 14.64
N ALA A 63 -10.74 -20.25 13.73
CA ALA A 63 -10.02 -21.51 13.94
C ALA A 63 -8.50 -21.31 14.14
N LEU A 64 -7.95 -20.19 13.67
CA LEU A 64 -6.52 -19.85 13.79
C LEU A 64 -6.15 -19.36 15.20
N LEU A 65 -7.10 -18.78 15.94
CA LEU A 65 -6.85 -18.16 17.25
C LEU A 65 -6.13 -19.09 18.24
N PRO A 66 -6.61 -20.33 18.52
CA PRO A 66 -5.92 -21.22 19.45
C PRO A 66 -4.55 -21.67 18.94
N GLU A 67 -4.37 -21.82 17.62
CA GLU A 67 -3.07 -22.22 17.04
C GLU A 67 -2.03 -21.11 17.16
N ILE A 68 -2.42 -19.87 16.88
CA ILE A 68 -1.54 -18.68 17.01
C ILE A 68 -1.18 -18.47 18.48
N ALA A 69 -2.15 -18.53 19.39
CA ALA A 69 -1.92 -18.37 20.81
C ALA A 69 -0.97 -19.44 21.38
N ALA A 70 -1.14 -20.70 20.98
CA ALA A 70 -0.25 -21.79 21.39
C ALA A 70 1.18 -21.59 20.85
N LEU A 71 1.32 -21.25 19.56
CA LEU A 71 2.64 -21.02 18.97
C LEU A 71 3.36 -19.82 19.61
N ARG A 72 2.64 -18.73 19.90
CA ARG A 72 3.20 -17.59 20.62
C ARG A 72 3.69 -17.98 22.01
N ALA A 73 2.92 -18.78 22.74
CA ALA A 73 3.30 -19.23 24.07
C ALA A 73 4.56 -20.13 24.04
N ASP A 74 4.65 -21.02 23.06
CA ASP A 74 5.84 -21.86 22.84
C ASP A 74 7.09 -21.00 22.54
N LEU A 75 6.98 -20.08 21.59
CA LEU A 75 8.07 -19.16 21.25
C LEU A 75 8.51 -18.34 22.47
N ALA A 76 7.57 -17.77 23.23
CA ALA A 76 7.88 -17.02 24.44
C ALA A 76 8.57 -17.89 25.52
N ALA A 77 8.16 -19.15 25.68
CA ALA A 77 8.81 -20.09 26.60
C ALA A 77 10.26 -20.43 26.19
N GLU A 78 10.56 -20.35 24.89
CA GLU A 78 11.89 -20.48 24.30
C GLU A 78 12.70 -19.17 24.33
N GLY A 79 12.14 -18.07 24.87
CA GLY A 79 12.77 -16.75 24.88
C GLY A 79 12.70 -16.01 23.54
N VAL A 80 11.78 -16.39 22.66
CA VAL A 80 11.58 -15.84 21.33
C VAL A 80 10.34 -14.96 21.32
N ASP A 81 10.55 -13.65 21.27
CA ASP A 81 9.48 -12.65 21.40
C ASP A 81 9.61 -11.49 20.40
N ARG A 82 10.62 -11.51 19.53
CA ARG A 82 10.76 -10.58 18.40
C ARG A 82 10.25 -11.25 17.12
N ILE A 83 9.21 -10.67 16.52
CA ILE A 83 8.64 -11.16 15.25
C ILE A 83 9.07 -10.24 14.12
N VAL A 84 9.71 -10.81 13.09
CA VAL A 84 10.00 -10.13 11.82
C VAL A 84 9.06 -10.69 10.75
N LEU A 85 8.30 -9.83 10.09
CA LEU A 85 7.45 -10.19 8.97
C LEU A 85 8.17 -9.93 7.65
N CYS A 86 8.49 -11.01 6.93
CA CYS A 86 8.98 -10.97 5.55
C CYS A 86 7.79 -11.12 4.61
N GLY A 87 7.32 -10.03 4.01
CA GLY A 87 6.12 -10.01 3.19
C GLY A 87 6.02 -8.73 2.36
N MET A 88 5.16 -8.74 1.34
CA MET A 88 4.91 -7.59 0.45
C MET A 88 3.41 -7.34 0.30
N GLY A 89 3.01 -6.07 0.16
CA GLY A 89 1.63 -5.67 -0.10
C GLY A 89 0.66 -6.19 0.95
N GLY A 90 -0.32 -7.01 0.51
CA GLY A 90 -1.39 -7.49 1.39
C GLY A 90 -0.89 -8.44 2.48
N SER A 91 0.30 -9.00 2.27
CA SER A 91 1.00 -9.87 3.22
C SER A 91 1.84 -9.11 4.26
N SER A 92 1.89 -7.77 4.22
CA SER A 92 2.63 -6.94 5.17
C SER A 92 1.85 -5.74 5.72
N LEU A 93 0.99 -5.11 4.91
CA LEU A 93 0.29 -3.87 5.25
C LEU A 93 -0.71 -4.02 6.39
N ALA A 94 -1.62 -5.00 6.31
CA ALA A 94 -2.62 -5.23 7.36
C ALA A 94 -1.96 -5.57 8.71
N PRO A 95 -0.97 -6.49 8.79
CA PRO A 95 -0.24 -6.72 10.05
C PRO A 95 0.41 -5.48 10.65
N GLU A 96 0.96 -4.60 9.81
CA GLU A 96 1.58 -3.35 10.29
C GLU A 96 0.56 -2.44 10.96
N VAL A 97 -0.61 -2.26 10.37
CA VAL A 97 -1.69 -1.42 10.94
C VAL A 97 -2.24 -2.05 12.23
N ILE A 98 -2.54 -3.35 12.22
CA ILE A 98 -3.07 -4.07 13.38
C ILE A 98 -2.12 -3.96 14.58
N THR A 99 -0.83 -4.16 14.36
CA THR A 99 0.16 -4.13 15.46
C THR A 99 0.47 -2.71 15.95
N ARG A 100 0.42 -1.70 15.07
CA ARG A 100 0.56 -0.30 15.46
C ARG A 100 -0.62 0.19 16.30
N GLU A 101 -1.85 -0.15 15.91
CA GLU A 101 -3.05 0.17 16.69
C GLU A 101 -2.99 -0.49 18.08
N ALA A 102 -2.65 -1.78 18.13
CA ALA A 102 -2.51 -2.51 19.40
C ALA A 102 -1.29 -2.09 20.25
N GLY A 103 -0.38 -1.27 19.71
CA GLY A 103 0.84 -0.84 20.41
C GLY A 103 1.84 -1.98 20.68
N VAL A 104 1.84 -3.03 19.87
CA VAL A 104 2.74 -4.19 20.00
C VAL A 104 3.84 -4.17 18.93
N PRO A 105 5.06 -4.63 19.23
CA PRO A 105 6.17 -4.55 18.29
C PRO A 105 6.08 -5.63 17.19
N LEU A 106 6.13 -5.19 15.93
CA LEU A 106 6.31 -6.03 14.75
C LEU A 106 7.34 -5.37 13.82
N VAL A 107 8.37 -6.11 13.42
CA VAL A 107 9.33 -5.63 12.43
C VAL A 107 8.85 -6.03 11.05
N VAL A 108 8.28 -5.09 10.30
CA VAL A 108 7.85 -5.32 8.93
C VAL A 108 9.01 -5.08 7.96
N LEU A 109 9.48 -6.15 7.33
CA LEU A 109 10.52 -6.16 6.31
C LEU A 109 9.88 -6.37 4.93
N ASP A 110 9.47 -5.28 4.32
CA ASP A 110 8.88 -5.20 2.97
C ASP A 110 9.72 -4.34 2.02
N ALA A 111 11.02 -4.28 2.31
CA ALA A 111 12.03 -3.60 1.54
C ALA A 111 13.12 -4.56 1.06
N THR A 112 13.83 -4.13 0.03
CA THR A 112 15.00 -4.81 -0.53
C THR A 112 16.27 -3.97 -0.40
N ASP A 113 16.22 -2.82 0.29
CA ASP A 113 17.40 -2.02 0.56
C ASP A 113 18.36 -2.82 1.47
N PRO A 114 19.64 -3.00 1.07
CA PRO A 114 20.61 -3.78 1.85
C PRO A 114 20.79 -3.30 3.29
N ASP A 115 20.71 -1.99 3.54
CA ASP A 115 20.92 -1.42 4.87
C ASP A 115 19.73 -1.71 5.79
N GLN A 116 18.51 -1.64 5.25
CA GLN A 116 17.29 -1.99 5.99
C GLN A 116 17.22 -3.50 6.29
N VAL A 117 17.56 -4.36 5.33
CA VAL A 117 17.61 -5.81 5.54
C VAL A 117 18.66 -6.17 6.59
N ARG A 118 19.84 -5.56 6.52
CA ARG A 118 20.91 -5.78 7.51
C ARG A 118 20.50 -5.34 8.92
N ALA A 119 19.85 -4.19 9.05
CA ALA A 119 19.36 -3.72 10.34
C ALA A 119 18.37 -4.73 10.97
N ALA A 120 17.50 -5.34 10.16
CA ALA A 120 16.57 -6.37 10.65
C ALA A 120 17.26 -7.65 11.14
N LEU A 121 18.43 -7.99 10.58
CA LEU A 121 19.27 -9.14 10.93
C LEU A 121 20.15 -8.88 12.16
N GLU A 122 20.69 -7.67 12.34
CA GLU A 122 21.62 -7.35 13.43
C GLU A 122 20.92 -7.23 14.79
N GLU A 123 19.61 -6.99 14.80
CA GLU A 123 18.83 -6.82 16.01
C GLU A 123 18.38 -8.18 16.62
N ASP A 124 19.18 -8.67 17.57
CA ASP A 124 18.89 -9.77 18.51
C ASP A 124 18.26 -11.04 17.86
N LEU A 125 19.05 -11.70 17.00
CA LEU A 125 18.65 -12.96 16.35
C LEU A 125 18.22 -14.06 17.33
N GLN A 126 18.78 -14.10 18.55
CA GLN A 126 18.47 -15.13 19.54
C GLN A 126 17.02 -15.08 20.00
N ARG A 127 16.44 -13.87 20.05
CA ARG A 127 15.02 -13.64 20.40
C ARG A 127 14.10 -13.58 19.19
N THR A 128 14.63 -13.74 17.98
CA THR A 128 13.88 -13.51 16.74
C THR A 128 13.27 -14.80 16.17
N ALA A 129 12.01 -14.70 15.72
CA ALA A 129 11.41 -15.60 14.74
C ALA A 129 10.93 -14.78 13.54
N ILE A 130 10.91 -15.40 12.36
CA ILE A 130 10.39 -14.75 11.14
C ILE A 130 9.07 -15.37 10.71
N VAL A 131 8.17 -14.54 10.18
CA VAL A 131 6.99 -14.96 9.44
C VAL A 131 7.25 -14.68 7.96
N VAL A 132 7.37 -15.72 7.16
CA VAL A 132 7.49 -15.63 5.70
C VAL A 132 6.09 -15.70 5.10
N SER A 133 5.64 -14.59 4.54
CA SER A 133 4.24 -14.37 4.15
C SER A 133 4.15 -14.13 2.66
N SER A 134 3.75 -15.16 1.90
CA SER A 134 3.60 -15.08 0.45
C SER A 134 2.56 -16.06 -0.07
N LYS A 135 1.55 -15.54 -0.78
CA LYS A 135 0.49 -16.34 -1.40
C LYS A 135 1.04 -17.36 -2.39
N SER A 136 1.81 -16.90 -3.38
CA SER A 136 2.37 -17.76 -4.43
C SER A 136 3.65 -18.48 -4.02
N GLY A 137 4.35 -17.98 -3.01
CA GLY A 137 5.69 -18.46 -2.66
C GLY A 137 6.80 -18.05 -3.62
N SER A 138 6.48 -17.24 -4.65
CA SER A 138 7.39 -16.86 -5.74
C SER A 138 7.76 -15.37 -5.74
N THR A 139 7.33 -14.62 -4.72
CA THR A 139 7.71 -13.22 -4.49
C THR A 139 9.21 -13.15 -4.23
N VAL A 140 9.95 -12.46 -5.10
CA VAL A 140 11.43 -12.46 -5.06
C VAL A 140 11.96 -11.77 -3.80
N GLU A 141 11.28 -10.73 -3.35
CA GLU A 141 11.60 -9.98 -2.14
C GLU A 141 11.50 -10.89 -0.91
N THR A 142 10.35 -11.53 -0.73
CA THR A 142 10.06 -12.42 0.41
C THR A 142 10.96 -13.64 0.44
N ASP A 143 11.24 -14.26 -0.72
CA ASP A 143 12.17 -15.39 -0.80
C ASP A 143 13.62 -14.96 -0.45
N SER A 144 14.06 -13.80 -0.93
CA SER A 144 15.39 -13.26 -0.64
C SER A 144 15.57 -12.98 0.86
N GLN A 145 14.54 -12.41 1.50
CA GLN A 145 14.51 -12.17 2.94
C GLN A 145 14.54 -13.48 3.74
N ARG A 146 13.72 -14.48 3.37
CA ARG A 146 13.76 -15.81 4.00
C ARG A 146 15.16 -16.41 3.94
N ARG A 147 15.80 -16.40 2.77
CA ARG A 147 17.14 -16.97 2.55
C ARG A 147 18.20 -16.33 3.43
N VAL A 148 18.20 -14.99 3.53
CA VAL A 148 19.21 -14.30 4.33
C VAL A 148 19.01 -14.53 5.84
N PHE A 149 17.77 -14.62 6.31
CA PHE A 149 17.50 -14.99 7.70
C PHE A 149 17.86 -16.46 8.00
N GLU A 150 17.55 -17.39 7.09
CA GLU A 150 17.91 -18.80 7.23
C GLU A 150 19.43 -18.98 7.35
N GLN A 151 20.20 -18.26 6.52
CA GLN A 151 21.66 -18.21 6.61
C GLN A 151 22.12 -17.57 7.94
N ALA A 152 21.54 -16.43 8.33
CA ALA A 152 21.92 -15.75 9.55
C ALA A 152 21.65 -16.57 10.83
N PHE A 153 20.53 -17.29 10.89
CA PHE A 153 20.26 -18.22 11.99
C PHE A 153 21.29 -19.35 12.02
N THR A 154 21.57 -19.96 10.86
CA THR A 154 22.56 -21.05 10.74
C THR A 154 23.95 -20.59 11.18
N ASP A 155 24.40 -19.43 10.73
CA ASP A 155 25.71 -18.86 11.09
C ASP A 155 25.79 -18.51 12.59
N ALA A 156 24.66 -18.14 13.20
CA ALA A 156 24.55 -17.88 14.63
C ALA A 156 24.41 -19.18 15.47
N GLY A 157 24.39 -20.36 14.86
CA GLY A 157 24.19 -21.64 15.53
C GLY A 157 22.76 -21.88 16.03
N ILE A 158 21.79 -21.14 15.50
CA ILE A 158 20.36 -21.30 15.76
C ILE A 158 19.79 -22.25 14.71
N ASP A 159 18.95 -23.21 15.12
CA ASP A 159 18.20 -24.03 14.17
C ASP A 159 17.19 -23.14 13.42
N ALA A 160 17.50 -22.81 12.16
CA ALA A 160 16.67 -21.95 11.33
C ALA A 160 15.23 -22.50 11.20
N ALA A 161 15.06 -23.82 11.11
CA ALA A 161 13.75 -24.43 10.97
C ALA A 161 12.85 -24.14 12.19
N SER A 162 13.44 -24.05 13.39
CA SER A 162 12.72 -23.68 14.61
C SER A 162 12.24 -22.22 14.65
N ARG A 163 12.81 -21.33 13.81
CA ARG A 163 12.55 -19.88 13.81
C ARG A 163 11.76 -19.38 12.62
N ILE A 164 11.45 -20.24 11.66
CA ILE A 164 10.72 -19.86 10.44
C ILE A 164 9.28 -20.34 10.53
N ILE A 165 8.35 -19.39 10.49
CA ILE A 165 6.91 -19.60 10.37
C ILE A 165 6.50 -19.18 8.96
N VAL A 166 5.60 -19.92 8.32
CA VAL A 166 5.17 -19.64 6.95
C VAL A 166 3.66 -19.45 6.87
N VAL A 167 3.24 -18.43 6.13
CA VAL A 167 1.85 -18.20 5.72
C VAL A 167 1.79 -18.19 4.20
N THR A 168 1.00 -19.10 3.63
CA THR A 168 0.91 -19.28 2.17
C THR A 168 -0.43 -19.89 1.76
N ASP A 169 -0.67 -20.04 0.46
CA ASP A 169 -1.86 -20.76 -0.04
C ASP A 169 -1.69 -22.28 0.03
N PRO A 170 -2.80 -23.03 0.18
CA PRO A 170 -2.77 -24.48 0.08
C PRO A 170 -2.33 -24.93 -1.33
N GLY A 171 -1.43 -25.92 -1.38
CA GLY A 171 -0.86 -26.48 -2.60
C GLY A 171 0.20 -25.60 -3.27
N SER A 172 0.66 -24.52 -2.62
CA SER A 172 1.72 -23.68 -3.18
C SER A 172 3.10 -24.38 -3.12
N PRO A 173 4.04 -24.05 -4.02
CA PRO A 173 5.41 -24.55 -3.92
C PRO A 173 6.09 -24.20 -2.59
N LEU A 174 5.71 -23.06 -1.98
CA LEU A 174 6.22 -22.66 -0.69
C LEU A 174 5.66 -23.54 0.44
N GLU A 175 4.40 -23.97 0.37
CA GLU A 175 3.85 -24.91 1.35
C GLU A 175 4.66 -26.22 1.36
N GLU A 176 4.81 -26.84 0.18
CA GLU A 176 5.51 -28.11 0.03
C GLU A 176 6.97 -28.01 0.51
N ALA A 177 7.69 -26.98 0.05
CA ALA A 177 9.08 -26.76 0.43
C ALA A 177 9.24 -26.50 1.94
N SER A 178 8.33 -25.73 2.54
CA SER A 178 8.39 -25.40 3.98
C SER A 178 8.12 -26.62 4.87
N ARG A 179 7.16 -27.46 4.46
CA ARG A 179 6.89 -28.73 5.15
C ARG A 179 8.06 -29.70 5.02
N ALA A 180 8.67 -29.79 3.84
CA ALA A 180 9.85 -30.63 3.59
C ALA A 180 11.09 -30.15 4.38
N ALA A 181 11.26 -28.83 4.52
CA ALA A 181 12.32 -28.22 5.31
C ALA A 181 12.10 -28.34 6.83
N GLY A 182 10.90 -28.74 7.27
CA GLY A 182 10.58 -28.89 8.69
C GLY A 182 10.43 -27.57 9.42
N TYR A 183 10.07 -26.49 8.72
CA TYR A 183 9.85 -25.19 9.33
C TYR A 183 8.80 -25.24 10.44
N ARG A 184 8.99 -24.41 11.48
CA ARG A 184 8.30 -24.46 12.78
C ARG A 184 6.81 -24.64 12.66
N LYS A 185 6.19 -23.89 11.74
CA LYS A 185 4.77 -23.97 11.44
C LYS A 185 4.48 -23.45 10.04
N VAL A 186 3.52 -24.09 9.37
CA VAL A 186 2.94 -23.62 8.11
C VAL A 186 1.45 -23.42 8.32
N PHE A 187 0.99 -22.18 8.12
CA PHE A 187 -0.41 -21.79 8.08
C PHE A 187 -0.84 -21.63 6.63
N THR A 188 -2.00 -22.19 6.29
CA THR A 188 -2.63 -22.01 4.97
C THR A 188 -3.79 -21.03 5.07
N ALA A 189 -3.87 -20.09 4.13
CA ALA A 189 -5.01 -19.17 4.00
C ALA A 189 -6.11 -19.73 3.08
N ASP A 190 -7.23 -19.02 2.95
CA ASP A 190 -8.24 -19.33 1.93
C ASP A 190 -7.78 -18.83 0.55
N PRO A 191 -7.55 -19.72 -0.45
CA PRO A 191 -7.11 -19.32 -1.78
C PRO A 191 -8.14 -18.44 -2.51
N GLN A 192 -9.40 -18.48 -2.08
CA GLN A 192 -10.50 -17.65 -2.62
C GLN A 192 -10.50 -16.20 -2.10
N VAL A 193 -9.47 -15.81 -1.35
CA VAL A 193 -9.30 -14.43 -0.87
C VAL A 193 -8.13 -13.78 -1.61
N GLY A 194 -8.38 -12.63 -2.27
CA GLY A 194 -7.34 -11.83 -2.92
C GLY A 194 -6.37 -11.23 -1.90
N GLY A 195 -5.11 -10.98 -2.28
CA GLY A 195 -4.08 -10.51 -1.34
C GLY A 195 -4.46 -9.21 -0.59
N ARG A 196 -5.00 -8.21 -1.31
CA ARG A 196 -5.46 -6.95 -0.69
C ARG A 196 -6.75 -7.04 0.15
N TYR A 197 -7.47 -8.16 0.04
CA TYR A 197 -8.66 -8.49 0.85
C TYR A 197 -8.32 -9.50 1.97
N SER A 198 -7.02 -9.69 2.26
CA SER A 198 -6.55 -10.77 3.13
C SER A 198 -6.28 -10.34 4.58
N ALA A 199 -6.70 -9.13 4.96
CA ALA A 199 -6.43 -8.55 6.28
C ALA A 199 -6.95 -9.41 7.44
N LEU A 200 -8.09 -10.08 7.23
CA LEU A 200 -8.69 -10.96 8.23
C LEU A 200 -8.42 -12.46 7.97
N THR A 201 -7.44 -12.79 7.12
CA THR A 201 -6.96 -14.17 6.89
C THR A 201 -5.74 -14.49 7.77
N ALA A 202 -5.18 -15.69 7.63
CA ALA A 202 -3.86 -16.03 8.17
C ALA A 202 -2.77 -14.99 7.83
N PHE A 203 -2.84 -14.30 6.67
CA PHE A 203 -1.86 -13.28 6.28
C PHE A 203 -1.84 -12.08 7.24
N GLY A 204 -3.01 -11.61 7.68
CA GLY A 204 -3.11 -10.55 8.67
C GLY A 204 -2.97 -11.03 10.12
N LEU A 205 -3.60 -12.16 10.43
CA LEU A 205 -3.79 -12.61 11.82
C LEU A 205 -2.56 -13.30 12.41
N VAL A 206 -1.84 -14.13 11.64
CA VAL A 206 -0.67 -14.86 12.15
C VAL A 206 0.45 -13.93 12.61
N PRO A 207 1.00 -13.02 11.79
CA PRO A 207 2.05 -12.12 12.24
C PRO A 207 1.59 -11.19 13.38
N SER A 208 0.35 -10.69 13.31
CA SER A 208 -0.19 -9.78 14.33
C SER A 208 -0.41 -10.47 15.68
N GLY A 209 -1.02 -11.66 15.67
CA GLY A 209 -1.28 -12.43 16.88
C GLY A 209 0.01 -12.98 17.50
N LEU A 210 1.02 -13.35 16.70
CA LEU A 210 2.35 -13.71 17.21
C LEU A 210 3.05 -12.50 17.86
N ALA A 211 2.93 -11.30 17.29
CA ALA A 211 3.42 -10.06 17.91
C ALA A 211 2.64 -9.70 19.20
N GLY A 212 1.41 -10.22 19.35
CA GLY A 212 0.60 -10.11 20.56
C GLY A 212 -0.59 -9.17 20.45
N ALA A 213 -1.01 -8.80 19.24
CA ALA A 213 -2.24 -8.03 19.03
C ALA A 213 -3.48 -8.85 19.37
N ASP A 214 -4.54 -8.18 19.85
CA ASP A 214 -5.84 -8.80 20.10
C ASP A 214 -6.61 -9.00 18.78
N ILE A 215 -6.28 -10.12 18.13
CA ILE A 215 -6.90 -10.51 16.86
C ILE A 215 -8.30 -11.12 17.03
N GLU A 216 -8.75 -11.42 18.25
CA GLU A 216 -10.10 -11.93 18.51
C GLU A 216 -11.12 -10.78 18.50
N THR A 217 -10.79 -9.67 19.17
CA THR A 217 -11.59 -8.44 19.12
C THR A 217 -11.68 -7.93 17.67
N LEU A 218 -10.55 -7.91 16.94
CA LEU A 218 -10.52 -7.51 15.53
C LEU A 218 -11.52 -8.29 14.65
N LEU A 219 -11.61 -9.61 14.82
CA LEU A 219 -12.54 -10.46 14.09
C LEU A 219 -14.00 -10.23 14.52
N THR A 220 -14.22 -9.97 15.80
CA THR A 220 -15.55 -9.69 16.35
C THR A 220 -16.11 -8.39 15.80
N ASP A 221 -15.30 -7.31 15.78
CA ASP A 221 -15.70 -6.02 15.20
C ASP A 221 -16.10 -6.11 13.72
N ALA A 222 -15.37 -6.95 12.96
CA ALA A 222 -15.67 -7.19 11.55
C ALA A 222 -16.98 -7.97 11.34
N GLU A 223 -17.22 -9.01 12.15
CA GLU A 223 -18.48 -9.77 12.13
C GLU A 223 -19.67 -8.90 12.49
N ASP A 224 -19.56 -8.10 13.57
CA ASP A 224 -20.61 -7.18 14.00
C ASP A 224 -20.98 -6.18 12.89
N SER A 225 -19.99 -5.71 12.13
CA SER A 225 -20.24 -4.86 10.96
C SER A 225 -20.96 -5.59 9.84
N ALA A 226 -20.62 -6.85 9.59
CA ALA A 226 -21.22 -7.65 8.52
C ALA A 226 -22.72 -7.86 8.68
N GLU A 227 -23.23 -7.95 9.92
CA GLU A 227 -24.66 -8.12 10.20
C GLU A 227 -25.54 -7.00 9.60
N PHE A 228 -25.03 -5.77 9.55
CA PHE A 228 -25.79 -4.60 9.07
C PHE A 228 -25.50 -4.24 7.62
N LEU A 229 -24.49 -4.86 7.00
CA LEU A 229 -24.11 -4.59 5.61
C LEU A 229 -24.87 -5.45 4.59
N GLY A 230 -25.57 -6.50 5.01
CA GLY A 230 -26.33 -7.36 4.11
C GLY A 230 -27.70 -6.84 3.69
N ASP A 231 -28.22 -5.83 4.39
CA ASP A 231 -29.53 -5.27 4.10
C ASP A 231 -29.49 -4.29 2.92
N ASP A 232 -30.40 -4.48 1.96
CA ASP A 232 -30.62 -3.56 0.85
C ASP A 232 -31.46 -2.35 1.33
N VAL A 233 -30.82 -1.46 2.08
CA VAL A 233 -31.41 -0.24 2.64
C VAL A 233 -30.51 0.97 2.36
N GLU A 234 -31.10 2.17 2.27
CA GLU A 234 -30.36 3.38 1.92
C GLU A 234 -29.38 3.83 3.03
N ASP A 235 -29.65 3.46 4.28
CA ASP A 235 -28.79 3.73 5.44
C ASP A 235 -27.60 2.75 5.57
N ASN A 236 -27.43 1.82 4.60
CA ASN A 236 -26.31 0.89 4.60
C ASN A 236 -24.99 1.64 4.35
N VAL A 237 -24.18 1.79 5.39
CA VAL A 237 -22.93 2.55 5.38
C VAL A 237 -21.90 2.04 4.37
N GLY A 238 -21.91 0.74 4.05
CA GLY A 238 -21.04 0.17 3.02
C GLY A 238 -21.46 0.59 1.61
N LEU A 239 -22.77 0.65 1.34
CA LEU A 239 -23.29 1.20 0.08
C LEU A 239 -23.00 2.70 -0.03
N GLN A 240 -23.16 3.45 1.06
CA GLN A 240 -22.87 4.88 1.08
C GLN A 240 -21.38 5.17 0.86
N LEU A 241 -20.48 4.44 1.56
CA LEU A 241 -19.04 4.59 1.36
C LEU A 241 -18.63 4.21 -0.07
N GLY A 242 -19.21 3.15 -0.63
CA GLY A 242 -18.99 2.79 -2.03
C GLY A 242 -19.47 3.86 -3.01
N ALA A 243 -20.62 4.48 -2.73
CA ALA A 243 -21.18 5.57 -3.52
C ALA A 243 -20.31 6.84 -3.48
N VAL A 244 -19.77 7.23 -2.32
CA VAL A 244 -18.87 8.39 -2.26
C VAL A 244 -17.56 8.14 -3.02
N LEU A 245 -17.06 6.90 -3.02
CA LEU A 245 -15.82 6.54 -3.73
C LEU A 245 -16.02 6.47 -5.25
N GLY A 246 -17.09 5.84 -5.72
CA GLY A 246 -17.30 5.54 -7.15
C GLY A 246 -18.36 6.38 -7.87
N GLY A 247 -19.14 7.20 -7.16
CA GLY A 247 -20.38 7.81 -7.67
C GLY A 247 -20.36 9.34 -7.84
N THR A 248 -19.27 10.03 -7.47
CA THR A 248 -19.18 11.49 -7.62
C THR A 248 -19.18 11.94 -9.09
N LEU A 249 -19.74 13.12 -9.37
CA LEU A 249 -19.80 13.72 -10.71
C LEU A 249 -19.36 15.20 -10.69
N PRO A 250 -18.25 15.59 -11.36
CA PRO A 250 -17.24 14.71 -11.95
C PRO A 250 -16.61 13.76 -10.91
N LEU A 251 -15.99 12.68 -11.37
CA LEU A 251 -15.35 11.71 -10.47
C LEU A 251 -14.22 12.38 -9.71
N ARG A 252 -14.26 12.28 -8.39
CA ARG A 252 -13.20 12.67 -7.46
C ARG A 252 -12.27 11.48 -7.26
N ASP A 253 -11.38 11.29 -8.22
CA ASP A 253 -10.51 10.12 -8.33
C ASP A 253 -9.22 10.21 -7.48
N LYS A 254 -8.98 11.30 -6.74
CA LYS A 254 -7.86 11.41 -5.78
C LYS A 254 -8.41 11.43 -4.36
N ILE A 255 -8.26 10.32 -3.64
CA ILE A 255 -8.79 10.13 -2.28
C ILE A 255 -7.73 10.59 -1.28
N VAL A 256 -7.86 11.80 -0.75
CA VAL A 256 -6.89 12.35 0.20
C VAL A 256 -7.31 11.98 1.62
N PHE A 257 -6.60 11.03 2.21
CA PHE A 257 -6.77 10.61 3.58
C PHE A 257 -6.03 11.54 4.54
N ALA A 258 -6.70 11.93 5.62
CA ALA A 258 -6.04 12.49 6.78
C ALA A 258 -6.58 11.88 8.07
N ASP A 259 -5.67 11.45 8.94
CA ASP A 259 -6.01 10.96 10.26
C ASP A 259 -6.27 12.15 11.20
N ALA A 260 -7.53 12.35 11.56
CA ALA A 260 -8.00 13.40 12.44
C ALA A 260 -8.15 12.91 13.89
N GLY A 261 -7.28 11.98 14.32
CA GLY A 261 -7.27 11.45 15.68
C GLY A 261 -8.05 10.15 15.84
N SER A 262 -8.16 9.34 14.78
CA SER A 262 -8.91 8.08 14.79
C SER A 262 -8.39 7.03 15.78
N GLY A 263 -7.11 7.10 16.15
CA GLY A 263 -6.43 6.04 16.88
C GLY A 263 -6.02 4.86 15.99
N LEU A 264 -6.07 5.01 14.66
CA LEU A 264 -5.75 3.97 13.69
C LEU A 264 -4.48 4.30 12.87
N PRO A 265 -3.30 4.37 13.52
CA PRO A 265 -2.07 4.78 12.85
C PRO A 265 -1.71 3.85 11.68
N GLY A 266 -1.55 4.44 10.49
CA GLY A 266 -1.21 3.71 9.27
C GLY A 266 -2.39 3.08 8.54
N PHE A 267 -3.63 3.25 9.01
CA PHE A 267 -4.82 2.73 8.31
C PHE A 267 -4.87 3.17 6.83
N ALA A 268 -4.55 4.45 6.58
CA ALA A 268 -4.52 4.99 5.22
C ALA A 268 -3.47 4.30 4.33
N ASP A 269 -2.35 3.81 4.88
CA ASP A 269 -1.35 3.05 4.12
C ASP A 269 -1.90 1.69 3.65
N TRP A 270 -2.71 1.03 4.49
CA TRP A 270 -3.39 -0.22 4.11
C TRP A 270 -4.51 0.04 3.10
N ALA A 271 -5.34 1.05 3.34
CA ALA A 271 -6.42 1.45 2.44
C ALA A 271 -5.89 1.86 1.06
N GLU A 272 -4.67 2.43 1.01
CA GLU A 272 -3.98 2.77 -0.23
C GLU A 272 -3.92 1.57 -1.19
N GLN A 273 -3.43 0.42 -0.70
CA GLN A 273 -3.33 -0.78 -1.52
C GLN A 273 -4.71 -1.27 -1.94
N LEU A 274 -5.63 -1.41 -0.97
CA LEU A 274 -6.96 -1.95 -1.23
C LEU A 274 -7.65 -1.18 -2.35
N ILE A 275 -7.63 0.15 -2.29
CA ILE A 275 -8.30 1.02 -3.26
C ILE A 275 -7.54 1.05 -4.59
N ALA A 276 -6.23 1.33 -4.57
CA ALA A 276 -5.47 1.55 -5.79
C ALA A 276 -5.35 0.27 -6.64
N GLU A 277 -5.11 -0.88 -6.03
CA GLU A 277 -5.03 -2.15 -6.75
C GLU A 277 -6.40 -2.65 -7.23
N SER A 278 -7.46 -2.41 -6.46
CA SER A 278 -8.81 -2.82 -6.88
C SER A 278 -9.33 -1.95 -8.02
N THR A 279 -8.98 -0.67 -8.04
CA THR A 279 -9.63 0.30 -8.94
C THR A 279 -8.78 0.77 -10.12
N GLY A 280 -7.45 0.81 -9.99
CA GLY A 280 -6.54 1.40 -10.97
C GLY A 280 -6.31 0.54 -12.22
N LYS A 281 -7.29 0.48 -13.12
CA LYS A 281 -7.28 -0.33 -14.34
C LYS A 281 -8.15 0.27 -15.42
N LEU A 282 -7.96 -0.17 -16.66
CA LEU A 282 -8.72 0.28 -17.84
C LEU A 282 -8.68 1.81 -18.07
N GLY A 283 -7.60 2.47 -17.63
CA GLY A 283 -7.45 3.92 -17.76
C GLY A 283 -8.31 4.73 -16.79
N THR A 284 -8.83 4.10 -15.73
CA THR A 284 -9.62 4.72 -14.66
C THR A 284 -9.20 4.18 -13.29
N GLY A 285 -9.82 4.65 -12.22
CA GLY A 285 -9.60 4.17 -10.86
C GLY A 285 -9.52 5.31 -9.86
N LEU A 286 -9.21 4.96 -8.61
CA LEU A 286 -9.06 5.89 -7.50
C LEU A 286 -7.61 5.83 -7.00
N LEU A 287 -7.00 7.00 -6.81
CA LEU A 287 -5.67 7.18 -6.25
C LEU A 287 -5.78 7.65 -4.80
N PRO A 288 -5.45 6.78 -3.83
CA PRO A 288 -5.32 7.20 -2.44
C PRO A 288 -4.05 8.04 -2.25
N VAL A 289 -4.16 9.04 -1.39
CA VAL A 289 -3.07 9.94 -1.00
C VAL A 289 -3.08 10.04 0.51
N VAL A 290 -2.04 9.53 1.16
CA VAL A 290 -1.88 9.65 2.62
C VAL A 290 -1.29 11.02 2.94
N ALA A 291 -2.01 11.81 3.73
CA ALA A 291 -1.68 13.19 4.04
C ALA A 291 -1.91 13.52 5.52
N SER A 292 -1.27 14.60 5.98
CA SER A 292 -1.56 15.21 7.27
C SER A 292 -2.81 16.10 7.20
N THR A 293 -3.42 16.41 8.32
CA THR A 293 -4.63 17.26 8.38
C THR A 293 -4.40 18.70 7.91
N ASP A 294 -3.16 19.17 7.94
CA ASP A 294 -2.73 20.50 7.46
C ASP A 294 -2.21 20.49 6.01
N ALA A 295 -2.43 19.38 5.29
CA ALA A 295 -1.98 19.23 3.91
C ALA A 295 -2.61 20.27 2.96
N PRO A 296 -1.83 20.81 1.99
CA PRO A 296 -2.35 21.77 1.01
C PRO A 296 -3.58 21.28 0.26
N GLU A 297 -3.66 19.98 -0.02
CA GLU A 297 -4.78 19.36 -0.73
C GLU A 297 -6.11 19.40 0.03
N LEU A 298 -6.07 19.64 1.34
CA LEU A 298 -7.24 19.76 2.20
C LEU A 298 -7.66 21.21 2.46
N ALA A 299 -6.77 22.17 2.20
CA ALA A 299 -7.06 23.60 2.31
C ALA A 299 -7.78 24.10 1.06
N ASP A 300 -7.24 23.81 -0.12
CA ASP A 300 -7.81 24.18 -1.41
C ASP A 300 -8.20 22.90 -2.19
N VAL A 301 -9.36 22.35 -1.82
CA VAL A 301 -9.83 21.06 -2.36
C VAL A 301 -10.22 21.19 -3.82
N ALA A 302 -9.40 20.62 -4.72
CA ALA A 302 -9.69 20.58 -6.15
C ALA A 302 -10.95 19.76 -6.49
N ASP A 303 -11.53 20.00 -7.66
CA ASP A 303 -12.80 19.37 -8.09
C ASP A 303 -12.72 17.84 -8.26
N ASP A 304 -11.51 17.30 -8.43
CA ASP A 304 -11.23 15.88 -8.60
C ASP A 304 -10.62 15.23 -7.34
N VAL A 305 -10.60 15.95 -6.20
CA VAL A 305 -10.11 15.46 -4.91
C VAL A 305 -11.27 15.12 -3.98
N LEU A 306 -11.23 13.95 -3.34
CA LEU A 306 -12.14 13.56 -2.26
C LEU A 306 -11.39 13.55 -0.92
N PRO A 307 -11.62 14.53 -0.04
CA PRO A 307 -11.13 14.48 1.33
C PRO A 307 -11.82 13.37 2.13
N VAL A 308 -11.04 12.49 2.75
CA VAL A 308 -11.49 11.46 3.70
C VAL A 308 -10.80 11.68 5.03
N LEU A 309 -11.57 12.02 6.06
CA LEU A 309 -11.07 12.18 7.42
C LEU A 309 -11.36 10.94 8.25
N LEU A 310 -10.34 10.41 8.92
CA LEU A 310 -10.48 9.35 9.91
C LEU A 310 -10.68 10.00 11.29
N ALA A 311 -11.89 9.92 11.84
CA ALA A 311 -12.26 10.53 13.11
C ALA A 311 -12.19 9.54 14.29
N PRO A 312 -12.08 10.03 15.54
CA PRO A 312 -12.15 9.20 16.74
C PRO A 312 -13.43 8.35 16.78
N PHE A 313 -13.34 7.13 17.30
CA PHE A 313 -14.49 6.22 17.39
C PHE A 313 -15.60 6.72 18.34
N ASP A 314 -15.22 7.29 19.49
CA ASP A 314 -16.15 7.70 20.55
C ASP A 314 -16.77 9.08 20.32
N GLU A 315 -16.30 9.81 19.31
CA GLU A 315 -16.84 11.11 18.93
C GLU A 315 -17.62 10.94 17.63
N ALA A 316 -18.93 11.17 17.69
CA ALA A 316 -19.73 11.26 16.47
C ALA A 316 -19.05 12.28 15.54
N PRO A 317 -18.88 11.97 14.24
CA PRO A 317 -18.36 12.92 13.28
C PRO A 317 -19.07 14.26 13.46
N SER A 318 -18.32 15.33 13.69
CA SER A 318 -18.94 16.63 13.94
C SER A 318 -19.80 17.01 12.74
N GLU A 319 -21.11 17.20 12.94
CA GLU A 319 -22.04 17.69 11.92
C GLU A 319 -21.81 19.17 11.54
N GLU A 320 -20.72 19.79 11.99
CA GLU A 320 -20.31 21.09 11.44
C GLU A 320 -20.18 20.92 9.93
N LEU A 321 -21.16 21.49 9.22
CA LEU A 321 -21.26 21.49 7.77
C LEU A 321 -20.00 22.18 7.24
N ALA A 322 -18.95 21.39 7.04
CA ALA A 322 -17.76 21.85 6.36
C ALA A 322 -18.21 22.32 4.98
N GLU A 323 -17.93 23.58 4.66
CA GLU A 323 -18.15 24.08 3.31
C GLU A 323 -17.34 23.20 2.33
N GLY A 324 -17.99 22.73 1.26
CA GLY A 324 -17.37 21.86 0.26
C GLY A 324 -17.64 20.36 0.44
N THR A 325 -16.92 19.54 -0.32
CA THR A 325 -17.05 18.08 -0.29
C THR A 325 -16.12 17.48 0.77
N ARG A 326 -16.63 16.50 1.52
CA ARG A 326 -15.85 15.77 2.53
C ARG A 326 -16.54 14.47 2.88
N VAL A 327 -15.75 13.46 3.25
CA VAL A 327 -16.22 12.24 3.91
C VAL A 327 -15.50 12.14 5.25
N THR A 328 -16.25 11.87 6.32
CA THR A 328 -15.68 11.55 7.63
C THR A 328 -16.12 10.15 8.00
N VAL A 329 -15.17 9.29 8.38
CA VAL A 329 -15.43 7.93 8.83
C VAL A 329 -14.86 7.72 10.22
N SER A 330 -15.54 6.93 11.03
CA SER A 330 -15.11 6.51 12.37
C SER A 330 -15.48 5.05 12.58
N GLY A 331 -14.72 4.34 13.42
CA GLY A 331 -14.96 2.93 13.66
C GLY A 331 -13.75 2.23 14.27
N SER A 332 -13.98 1.10 14.93
CA SER A 332 -12.91 0.16 15.33
C SER A 332 -12.12 -0.31 14.10
N LEU A 333 -10.87 -0.75 14.27
CA LEU A 333 -10.05 -1.24 13.16
C LEU A 333 -10.72 -2.40 12.39
N GLY A 334 -11.28 -3.40 13.08
CA GLY A 334 -11.90 -4.56 12.41
C GLY A 334 -13.07 -4.17 11.52
N SER A 335 -13.91 -3.26 12.01
CA SER A 335 -15.01 -2.65 11.24
C SER A 335 -14.52 -1.86 10.04
N GLN A 336 -13.46 -1.05 10.20
CA GLN A 336 -12.88 -0.29 9.09
C GLN A 336 -12.34 -1.23 8.01
N LEU A 337 -11.58 -2.27 8.38
CA LEU A 337 -11.05 -3.23 7.41
C LEU A 337 -12.19 -3.84 6.55
N PHE A 338 -13.24 -4.34 7.19
CA PHE A 338 -14.34 -4.98 6.47
C PHE A 338 -15.21 -4.00 5.66
N VAL A 339 -15.58 -2.85 6.23
CA VAL A 339 -16.43 -1.87 5.56
C VAL A 339 -15.72 -1.27 4.33
N TRP A 340 -14.41 -1.04 4.40
CA TRP A 340 -13.66 -0.54 3.25
C TRP A 340 -13.49 -1.58 2.15
N GLU A 341 -13.27 -2.86 2.48
CA GLU A 341 -13.28 -3.97 1.51
C GLU A 341 -14.64 -4.02 0.78
N TYR A 342 -15.73 -3.94 1.53
CA TYR A 342 -17.09 -3.87 1.00
C TYR A 342 -17.30 -2.66 0.10
N ALA A 343 -16.91 -1.47 0.55
CA ALA A 343 -17.10 -0.22 -0.19
C ALA A 343 -16.31 -0.19 -1.50
N VAL A 344 -15.10 -0.77 -1.53
CA VAL A 344 -14.32 -0.88 -2.77
C VAL A 344 -14.98 -1.84 -3.76
N ALA A 345 -15.61 -2.91 -3.30
CA ALA A 345 -16.40 -3.79 -4.15
C ALA A 345 -17.61 -3.06 -4.78
N VAL A 346 -18.30 -2.21 -4.01
CA VAL A 346 -19.37 -1.30 -4.50
C VAL A 346 -18.81 -0.27 -5.48
N ALA A 347 -17.68 0.37 -5.16
CA ALA A 347 -17.05 1.36 -6.04
C ALA A 347 -16.65 0.74 -7.38
N GLY A 348 -16.14 -0.50 -7.38
CA GLY A 348 -15.85 -1.26 -8.61
C GLY A 348 -17.08 -1.43 -9.51
N ARG A 349 -18.26 -1.65 -8.92
CA ARG A 349 -19.54 -1.70 -9.66
C ARG A 349 -19.87 -0.36 -10.31
N LEU A 350 -19.74 0.74 -9.58
CA LEU A 350 -20.07 2.08 -10.07
C LEU A 350 -19.09 2.56 -11.15
N LEU A 351 -17.81 2.20 -11.02
CA LEU A 351 -16.76 2.50 -11.99
C LEU A 351 -16.79 1.57 -13.22
N GLY A 352 -17.58 0.50 -13.19
CA GLY A 352 -17.68 -0.46 -14.30
C GLY A 352 -16.44 -1.32 -14.50
N ILE A 353 -15.78 -1.71 -13.40
CA ILE A 353 -14.54 -2.48 -13.40
C ILE A 353 -14.66 -3.76 -12.56
N ASN A 354 -13.73 -4.69 -12.76
CA ASN A 354 -13.52 -5.82 -11.85
C ASN A 354 -12.66 -5.36 -10.65
N PRO A 355 -13.15 -5.40 -9.39
CA PRO A 355 -12.35 -4.98 -8.24
C PRO A 355 -11.35 -6.06 -7.76
N PHE A 356 -11.36 -7.27 -8.32
CA PHE A 356 -10.60 -8.42 -7.79
C PHE A 356 -9.38 -8.85 -8.62
N ASP A 357 -9.25 -8.41 -9.87
CA ASP A 357 -8.07 -8.64 -10.70
C ASP A 357 -6.98 -7.56 -10.51
N GLN A 358 -5.80 -7.79 -11.10
CA GLN A 358 -4.61 -6.91 -11.02
C GLN A 358 -3.65 -7.11 -12.20
N PRO A 359 -4.06 -6.80 -13.44
CA PRO A 359 -3.29 -7.15 -14.64
C PRO A 359 -1.93 -6.42 -14.76
N ASP A 360 -1.78 -5.22 -14.19
CA ASP A 360 -0.64 -4.33 -14.48
C ASP A 360 0.51 -4.47 -13.47
N VAL A 361 0.30 -5.14 -12.34
CA VAL A 361 1.35 -5.47 -11.37
C VAL A 361 2.40 -6.42 -11.97
N GLU A 362 1.97 -7.36 -12.81
CA GLU A 362 2.85 -8.38 -13.38
C GLU A 362 3.84 -7.83 -14.41
N ALA A 363 3.52 -6.71 -15.06
CA ALA A 363 4.43 -6.06 -16.01
C ALA A 363 5.71 -5.57 -15.32
N ALA A 364 5.59 -4.92 -14.15
CA ALA A 364 6.72 -4.46 -13.37
C ALA A 364 7.59 -5.62 -12.87
N LYS A 365 6.96 -6.70 -12.38
CA LYS A 365 7.68 -7.92 -11.95
C LYS A 365 8.45 -8.55 -13.10
N THR A 366 7.85 -8.60 -14.29
CA THR A 366 8.49 -9.14 -15.49
C THR A 366 9.67 -8.28 -15.92
N ALA A 367 9.51 -6.95 -15.93
CA ALA A 367 10.59 -6.02 -16.25
C ALA A 367 11.75 -6.13 -15.25
N ALA A 368 11.47 -6.17 -13.94
CA ALA A 368 12.48 -6.32 -12.90
C ALA A 368 13.25 -7.64 -13.03
N ARG A 369 12.55 -8.77 -13.30
CA ARG A 369 13.20 -10.06 -13.57
C ARG A 369 14.08 -10.01 -14.81
N GLY A 370 13.62 -9.38 -15.89
CA GLY A 370 14.43 -9.19 -17.10
C GLY A 370 15.70 -8.37 -16.83
N MET A 371 15.62 -7.34 -15.98
CA MET A 371 16.79 -6.55 -15.55
C MET A 371 17.78 -7.38 -14.73
N LEU A 372 17.28 -8.25 -13.82
CA LEU A 372 18.11 -9.16 -13.04
C LEU A 372 18.79 -10.22 -13.90
N ASP A 373 18.10 -10.75 -14.91
CA ASP A 373 18.65 -11.76 -15.81
C ASP A 373 19.68 -11.17 -16.78
N ALA A 374 19.44 -9.95 -17.27
CA ALA A 374 20.30 -9.28 -18.23
C ALA A 374 21.50 -8.56 -17.61
N GLN A 375 21.40 -8.14 -16.33
CA GLN A 375 22.37 -7.30 -15.62
C GLN A 375 22.97 -6.19 -16.50
N PRO A 376 22.13 -5.30 -17.07
CA PRO A 376 22.63 -4.27 -17.98
C PRO A 376 23.47 -3.25 -17.22
N GLU A 377 24.51 -2.73 -17.88
CA GLU A 377 25.26 -1.59 -17.36
C GLU A 377 24.33 -0.40 -17.09
N PRO A 378 24.45 0.28 -15.94
CA PRO A 378 23.60 1.42 -15.62
C PRO A 378 23.67 2.51 -16.71
N ALA A 379 22.51 3.01 -17.11
CA ALA A 379 22.46 4.16 -18.02
C ALA A 379 23.22 5.35 -17.41
N PRO A 380 24.07 6.04 -18.20
CA PRO A 380 24.83 7.18 -17.71
C PRO A 380 23.89 8.29 -17.24
N ALA A 381 24.32 9.04 -16.23
CA ALA A 381 23.62 10.25 -15.81
C ALA A 381 23.57 11.25 -16.97
N ALA A 382 22.45 11.94 -17.14
CA ALA A 382 22.34 13.05 -18.09
C ALA A 382 23.26 14.21 -17.66
N PHE A 383 23.31 14.46 -16.35
CA PHE A 383 24.26 15.35 -15.70
C PHE A 383 24.33 15.03 -14.19
N VAL A 384 25.30 15.64 -13.51
CA VAL A 384 25.49 15.55 -12.06
C VAL A 384 25.42 16.95 -11.46
N ASP A 385 24.67 17.09 -10.38
CA ASP A 385 24.54 18.33 -9.61
C ASP A 385 24.67 18.00 -8.12
N GLY A 386 25.77 18.40 -7.50
CA GLY A 386 26.09 18.09 -6.11
C GLY A 386 26.18 16.58 -5.85
N ALA A 387 25.35 16.09 -4.92
CA ALA A 387 25.28 14.67 -4.52
C ALA A 387 24.24 13.87 -5.33
N VAL A 388 23.73 14.44 -6.44
CA VAL A 388 22.64 13.88 -7.22
C VAL A 388 23.05 13.69 -8.67
N GLU A 389 22.96 12.44 -9.14
CA GLU A 389 22.97 12.11 -10.55
C GLU A 389 21.55 12.18 -11.11
N VAL A 390 21.36 12.93 -12.18
CA VAL A 390 20.04 13.12 -12.80
C VAL A 390 19.93 12.24 -14.03
N ARG A 391 18.85 11.46 -14.12
CA ARG A 391 18.52 10.59 -15.25
C ARG A 391 17.06 10.84 -15.67
N GLY A 392 16.81 10.88 -16.97
CA GLY A 392 15.48 11.11 -17.53
C GLY A 392 15.53 11.18 -19.06
N ASP A 393 14.37 11.19 -19.70
CA ASP A 393 14.28 11.35 -21.15
C ASP A 393 14.87 12.71 -21.59
N ALA A 394 15.53 12.74 -22.76
CA ALA A 394 16.15 13.96 -23.27
C ALA A 394 15.10 15.05 -23.61
N GLY A 395 13.91 14.65 -24.04
CA GLY A 395 12.78 15.54 -24.28
C GLY A 395 12.21 16.12 -22.99
N LEU A 396 12.23 15.36 -21.88
CA LEU A 396 11.87 15.85 -20.55
C LEU A 396 12.91 16.83 -20.00
N LEU A 397 14.19 16.45 -20.03
CA LEU A 397 15.26 17.22 -19.39
C LEU A 397 15.65 18.47 -20.17
N GLY A 398 15.54 18.46 -21.50
CA GLY A 398 15.88 19.60 -22.36
C GLY A 398 17.28 20.14 -22.06
N SER A 399 17.38 21.41 -21.66
CA SER A 399 18.65 22.08 -21.31
C SER A 399 18.91 22.15 -19.78
N SER A 400 18.24 21.32 -18.98
CA SER A 400 18.42 21.30 -17.53
C SER A 400 19.87 20.97 -17.15
N GLY A 401 20.43 21.73 -16.20
CA GLY A 401 21.78 21.51 -15.66
C GLY A 401 21.84 21.39 -14.14
N THR A 402 20.70 21.53 -13.45
CA THR A 402 20.58 21.43 -12.00
C THR A 402 19.38 20.56 -11.61
N VAL A 403 19.37 20.03 -10.39
CA VAL A 403 18.22 19.30 -9.83
C VAL A 403 16.96 20.18 -9.83
N ALA A 404 17.11 21.48 -9.53
CA ALA A 404 16.01 22.42 -9.55
C ALA A 404 15.39 22.58 -10.94
N ASP A 405 16.20 22.66 -12.00
CA ASP A 405 15.71 22.77 -13.37
C ASP A 405 15.03 21.49 -13.83
N ALA A 406 15.61 20.32 -13.51
CA ALA A 406 15.00 19.03 -13.83
C ALA A 406 13.66 18.84 -13.11
N LEU A 407 13.55 19.23 -11.84
CA LEU A 407 12.28 19.19 -11.12
C LEU A 407 11.25 20.13 -11.75
N ARG A 408 11.61 21.37 -12.09
CA ARG A 408 10.69 22.28 -12.81
C ARG A 408 10.24 21.69 -14.15
N ALA A 409 11.15 21.07 -14.89
CA ALA A 409 10.83 20.42 -16.15
C ALA A 409 9.85 19.26 -15.98
N LEU A 410 10.03 18.43 -14.94
CA LEU A 410 9.08 17.39 -14.56
C LEU A 410 7.71 17.98 -14.19
N LEU A 411 7.67 18.95 -13.29
CA LEU A 411 6.43 19.56 -12.81
C LEU A 411 5.66 20.28 -13.94
N ALA A 412 6.36 20.82 -14.94
CA ALA A 412 5.74 21.42 -16.12
C ALA A 412 4.99 20.41 -17.01
N THR A 413 5.23 19.10 -16.84
CA THR A 413 4.48 18.05 -17.54
C THR A 413 3.20 17.62 -16.80
N LEU A 414 2.96 18.13 -15.59
CA LEU A 414 1.83 17.77 -14.75
C LEU A 414 0.52 18.30 -15.34
N PRO A 415 -0.45 17.43 -15.67
CA PRO A 415 -1.77 17.87 -16.12
C PRO A 415 -2.54 18.63 -15.04
N GLU A 416 -3.50 19.47 -15.42
CA GLU A 416 -4.36 20.22 -14.49
C GLU A 416 -5.16 19.32 -13.54
N ASN A 417 -5.58 18.14 -14.01
CA ASN A 417 -6.22 17.10 -13.19
C ASN A 417 -5.24 16.00 -12.76
N GLY A 418 -3.93 16.23 -12.92
CA GLY A 418 -2.90 15.23 -12.65
C GLY A 418 -2.56 15.05 -11.18
N TYR A 419 -1.59 14.18 -10.94
CA TYR A 419 -0.93 13.99 -9.65
C TYR A 419 0.57 13.75 -9.83
N LEU A 420 1.35 14.05 -8.81
CA LEU A 420 2.77 13.70 -8.73
C LEU A 420 2.94 12.51 -7.80
N SER A 421 3.77 11.54 -8.19
CA SER A 421 4.17 10.43 -7.33
C SER A 421 5.66 10.50 -7.04
N VAL A 422 6.02 10.56 -5.75
CA VAL A 422 7.39 10.45 -5.26
C VAL A 422 7.64 8.99 -4.88
N GLN A 423 8.60 8.35 -5.53
CA GLN A 423 8.89 6.92 -5.40
C GLN A 423 10.31 6.73 -4.85
N ALA A 424 10.46 6.35 -3.59
CA ALA A 424 11.77 6.27 -2.94
C ALA A 424 12.23 4.82 -2.73
N TYR A 425 13.24 4.40 -3.50
CA TYR A 425 13.92 3.10 -3.36
C TYR A 425 15.13 3.24 -2.43
N LEU A 426 14.86 3.48 -1.14
CA LEU A 426 15.84 3.74 -0.08
C LEU A 426 15.36 3.12 1.24
N ASP A 427 16.23 3.08 2.25
CA ASP A 427 15.88 2.67 3.63
C ASP A 427 14.86 3.65 4.26
N ARG A 428 13.62 3.17 4.46
CA ARG A 428 12.51 3.98 4.98
C ARG A 428 12.70 4.47 6.41
N HIS A 429 13.51 3.78 7.22
CA HIS A 429 13.73 4.13 8.61
C HIS A 429 14.86 5.15 8.75
N ARG A 430 15.94 4.98 7.97
CA ARG A 430 17.07 5.92 7.98
C ARG A 430 16.78 7.21 7.22
N GLN A 431 15.90 7.18 6.23
CA GLN A 431 15.53 8.33 5.39
C GLN A 431 14.09 8.79 5.61
N ALA A 432 13.49 8.48 6.77
CA ALA A 432 12.07 8.79 7.06
C ALA A 432 11.72 10.27 6.84
N ASP A 433 12.67 11.19 7.06
CA ASP A 433 12.48 12.62 6.85
C ASP A 433 12.23 13.01 5.38
N LEU A 434 12.54 12.13 4.43
CA LEU A 434 12.29 12.32 3.01
C LEU A 434 10.78 12.39 2.70
N GLU A 435 9.92 11.73 3.49
CA GLU A 435 8.45 11.84 3.34
C GLU A 435 7.97 13.30 3.43
N SER A 436 8.69 14.15 4.18
CA SER A 436 8.34 15.57 4.36
C SER A 436 8.36 16.39 3.07
N VAL A 437 8.95 15.89 1.97
CA VAL A 437 8.95 16.58 0.67
C VAL A 437 7.57 16.64 0.01
N ARG A 438 6.65 15.74 0.40
CA ARG A 438 5.31 15.62 -0.16
C ARG A 438 4.51 16.92 -0.06
N SER A 439 4.39 17.47 1.15
CA SER A 439 3.56 18.66 1.42
C SER A 439 4.08 19.91 0.69
N PRO A 440 5.38 20.24 0.70
CA PRO A 440 5.92 21.31 -0.13
C PRO A 440 5.69 21.11 -1.64
N LEU A 441 5.83 19.89 -2.16
CA LEU A 441 5.55 19.60 -3.56
C LEU A 441 4.08 19.82 -3.89
N ALA A 442 3.16 19.37 -3.04
CA ALA A 442 1.72 19.62 -3.21
C ALA A 442 1.38 21.10 -3.19
N ALA A 443 2.04 21.89 -2.34
CA ALA A 443 1.90 23.33 -2.31
C ALA A 443 2.43 24.01 -3.58
N VAL A 444 3.51 23.50 -4.19
CA VAL A 444 4.05 24.02 -5.46
C VAL A 444 3.14 23.71 -6.64
N THR A 445 2.60 22.50 -6.68
CA THR A 445 1.82 22.03 -7.83
C THR A 445 0.36 22.44 -7.75
N GLY A 446 -0.17 22.68 -6.54
CA GLY A 446 -1.61 22.78 -6.29
C GLY A 446 -2.35 21.47 -6.57
N ARG A 447 -1.63 20.35 -6.67
CA ARG A 447 -2.13 19.04 -7.10
C ARG A 447 -1.71 17.96 -6.11
N PRO A 448 -2.49 16.87 -5.97
CA PRO A 448 -2.17 15.80 -5.03
C PRO A 448 -0.80 15.17 -5.29
N VAL A 449 -0.08 14.90 -4.19
CA VAL A 449 1.25 14.27 -4.22
C VAL A 449 1.25 13.01 -3.35
N THR A 450 1.53 11.86 -3.96
CA THR A 450 1.79 10.61 -3.25
C THR A 450 3.27 10.46 -2.92
N PHE A 451 3.54 9.74 -1.83
CA PHE A 451 4.89 9.33 -1.46
C PHE A 451 4.87 7.83 -1.16
N GLY A 452 5.74 7.05 -1.81
CA GLY A 452 5.81 5.61 -1.62
C GLY A 452 7.24 5.11 -1.48
N TRP A 453 7.48 4.25 -0.49
CA TRP A 453 8.72 3.49 -0.35
C TRP A 453 8.73 2.29 -1.30
N GLY A 454 9.79 2.15 -2.10
CA GLY A 454 9.99 1.02 -3.01
C GLY A 454 10.78 -0.10 -2.33
N PRO A 455 10.49 -1.37 -2.66
CA PRO A 455 9.49 -1.86 -3.61
C PRO A 455 8.05 -1.95 -3.07
N ARG A 456 7.77 -1.59 -1.80
CA ARG A 456 6.43 -1.70 -1.18
C ARG A 456 5.32 -1.09 -2.04
N PHE A 457 5.47 0.12 -2.56
CA PHE A 457 4.42 0.77 -3.37
C PHE A 457 4.11 0.00 -4.68
N LEU A 458 5.02 -0.83 -5.18
CA LEU A 458 4.77 -1.67 -6.37
C LEU A 458 3.65 -2.69 -6.12
N HIS A 459 3.44 -3.05 -4.85
CA HIS A 459 2.37 -3.91 -4.35
C HIS A 459 1.31 -3.08 -3.60
N SER A 460 1.11 -1.84 -4.03
CA SER A 460 0.07 -0.90 -3.59
C SER A 460 -0.36 -0.05 -4.79
N THR A 461 0.01 1.23 -4.82
CA THR A 461 -0.29 2.17 -5.93
C THR A 461 0.31 1.81 -7.28
N GLY A 462 1.26 0.87 -7.34
CA GLY A 462 1.93 0.42 -8.55
C GLY A 462 0.99 -0.06 -9.66
N GLN A 463 -0.16 -0.66 -9.31
CA GLN A 463 -1.23 -1.02 -10.24
C GLN A 463 -1.85 0.24 -10.86
N TYR A 464 -2.26 1.21 -10.03
CA TYR A 464 -2.85 2.47 -10.49
C TYR A 464 -1.90 3.31 -11.34
N HIS A 465 -0.62 3.38 -10.99
CA HIS A 465 0.38 4.13 -11.75
C HIS A 465 0.46 3.70 -13.23
N LYS A 466 0.14 2.44 -13.51
CA LYS A 466 0.26 1.79 -14.81
C LYS A 466 -1.09 1.65 -15.51
N GLY A 467 -2.04 0.99 -14.84
CA GLY A 467 -3.36 0.68 -15.37
C GLY A 467 -4.41 1.77 -15.17
N GLY A 468 -4.17 2.69 -14.24
CA GLY A 468 -5.09 3.78 -13.91
C GLY A 468 -5.08 4.94 -14.90
N SER A 469 -5.75 6.03 -14.53
CA SER A 469 -5.85 7.24 -15.35
C SER A 469 -4.46 7.75 -15.80
N PRO A 470 -4.27 8.08 -17.10
CA PRO A 470 -2.97 8.41 -17.67
C PRO A 470 -2.47 9.82 -17.37
N ILE A 471 -2.53 10.23 -16.11
CA ILE A 471 -2.39 11.62 -15.65
C ILE A 471 -1.32 11.79 -14.56
N GLY A 472 -0.53 10.74 -14.30
CA GLY A 472 0.54 10.74 -13.30
C GLY A 472 1.89 11.19 -13.85
N VAL A 473 2.63 11.90 -13.01
CA VAL A 473 4.03 12.31 -13.22
C VAL A 473 4.88 11.73 -12.08
N TYR A 474 6.08 11.26 -12.39
CA TYR A 474 6.84 10.41 -11.46
C TYR A 474 8.23 10.95 -11.16
N LEU A 475 8.50 11.20 -9.87
CA LEU A 475 9.81 11.49 -9.33
C LEU A 475 10.33 10.24 -8.60
N GLN A 476 11.30 9.55 -9.19
CA GLN A 476 11.88 8.36 -8.60
C GLN A 476 13.24 8.67 -7.97
N LEU A 477 13.41 8.25 -6.72
CA LEU A 477 14.60 8.46 -5.91
C LEU A 477 15.27 7.11 -5.67
N THR A 478 16.56 7.03 -5.97
CA THR A 478 17.41 5.85 -5.71
C THR A 478 18.68 6.33 -5.03
N GLY A 479 19.49 5.45 -4.45
CA GLY A 479 20.75 5.90 -3.87
C GLY A 479 21.75 4.78 -3.64
N ALA A 480 23.03 5.15 -3.71
CA ALA A 480 24.13 4.23 -3.47
C ALA A 480 24.04 3.66 -2.05
N GLY A 481 24.05 2.32 -1.93
CA GLY A 481 24.10 1.64 -0.63
C GLY A 481 25.47 1.79 0.04
N THR A 482 25.53 1.69 1.37
CA THR A 482 26.81 1.76 2.09
C THR A 482 27.67 0.51 1.87
N ALA A 483 27.02 -0.66 1.92
CA ALA A 483 27.58 -1.94 1.55
C ALA A 483 26.45 -2.82 1.00
N ASP A 484 26.75 -3.61 -0.01
CA ASP A 484 25.77 -4.53 -0.56
C ASP A 484 25.57 -5.76 0.35
N LEU A 485 24.52 -6.54 0.10
CA LEU A 485 24.17 -7.75 0.84
C LEU A 485 23.83 -8.88 -0.13
N ALA A 486 24.62 -9.95 -0.09
CA ALA A 486 24.41 -11.13 -0.91
C ALA A 486 23.13 -11.89 -0.48
N ILE A 487 22.45 -12.50 -1.45
CA ILE A 487 21.28 -13.35 -1.22
C ILE A 487 21.71 -14.82 -1.43
N PRO A 488 21.61 -15.69 -0.41
CA PRO A 488 21.99 -17.10 -0.54
C PRO A 488 21.30 -17.82 -1.70
N ASP A 489 22.09 -18.57 -2.50
CA ASP A 489 21.70 -19.26 -3.74
C ASP A 489 21.01 -18.40 -4.81
N ARG A 490 21.21 -17.08 -4.80
CA ARG A 490 20.80 -16.21 -5.90
C ARG A 490 22.03 -15.62 -6.61
N PRO A 491 21.96 -15.39 -7.93
CA PRO A 491 23.07 -14.83 -8.70
C PRO A 491 23.17 -13.29 -8.56
N PHE A 492 22.36 -12.69 -7.69
CA PHE A 492 22.29 -11.24 -7.48
C PHE A 492 22.22 -10.90 -5.99
N THR A 493 22.54 -9.65 -5.66
CA THR A 493 22.48 -9.07 -4.31
C THR A 493 21.16 -8.32 -4.05
N PHE A 494 20.94 -7.89 -2.81
CA PHE A 494 19.85 -6.98 -2.48
C PHE A 494 20.00 -5.61 -3.16
N GLY A 495 21.23 -5.10 -3.30
CA GLY A 495 21.52 -3.83 -3.98
C GLY A 495 21.20 -3.88 -5.47
N GLU A 496 21.53 -5.01 -6.12
CA GLU A 496 21.14 -5.28 -7.51
C GLU A 496 19.62 -5.45 -7.63
N LEU A 497 18.98 -6.13 -6.67
CA LEU A 497 17.53 -6.33 -6.64
C LEU A 497 16.75 -5.00 -6.56
N ILE A 498 17.06 -4.14 -5.60
CA ILE A 498 16.37 -2.85 -5.46
C ILE A 498 16.62 -1.94 -6.67
N SER A 499 17.82 -1.99 -7.24
CA SER A 499 18.17 -1.24 -8.45
C SER A 499 17.39 -1.74 -9.67
N ALA A 500 17.27 -3.06 -9.84
CA ALA A 500 16.50 -3.69 -10.91
C ALA A 500 15.00 -3.41 -10.78
N GLN A 501 14.47 -3.37 -9.54
CA GLN A 501 13.08 -2.99 -9.28
C GLN A 501 12.81 -1.53 -9.69
N ALA A 502 13.67 -0.60 -9.28
CA ALA A 502 13.55 0.81 -9.64
C ALA A 502 13.62 1.03 -11.17
N ALA A 503 14.61 0.40 -11.82
CA ALA A 503 14.79 0.49 -13.26
C ALA A 503 13.64 -0.16 -14.05
N GLY A 504 13.18 -1.34 -13.63
CA GLY A 504 12.05 -2.04 -14.24
C GLY A 504 10.75 -1.24 -14.16
N ASP A 505 10.47 -0.65 -12.99
CA ASP A 505 9.29 0.20 -12.81
C ASP A 505 9.35 1.47 -13.68
N ALA A 506 10.50 2.17 -13.68
CA ALA A 506 10.70 3.35 -14.52
C ALA A 506 10.56 3.04 -16.03
N GLN A 507 11.04 1.86 -16.47
CA GLN A 507 10.89 1.42 -17.85
C GLN A 507 9.41 1.21 -18.19
N VAL A 508 8.66 0.48 -17.36
CA VAL A 508 7.24 0.23 -17.60
C VAL A 508 6.43 1.53 -17.63
N LEU A 509 6.70 2.46 -16.71
CA LEU A 509 6.07 3.78 -16.72
C LEU A 509 6.37 4.54 -18.03
N THR A 510 7.64 4.54 -18.45
CA THR A 510 8.07 5.18 -19.70
C THR A 510 7.41 4.55 -20.94
N ASP A 511 7.30 3.23 -20.98
CA ASP A 511 6.64 2.49 -22.06
C ASP A 511 5.14 2.81 -22.15
N HIS A 512 4.52 3.21 -21.03
CA HIS A 512 3.14 3.70 -20.97
C HIS A 512 3.02 5.21 -21.23
N GLY A 513 4.10 5.86 -21.67
CA GLY A 513 4.15 7.29 -21.98
C GLY A 513 4.05 8.19 -20.74
N ARG A 514 4.43 7.70 -19.56
CA ARG A 514 4.43 8.48 -18.32
C ARG A 514 5.75 9.23 -18.15
N PRO A 515 5.74 10.54 -17.79
CA PRO A 515 6.98 11.26 -17.48
C PRO A 515 7.65 10.72 -16.20
N VAL A 516 8.92 10.31 -16.31
CA VAL A 516 9.72 9.81 -15.18
C VAL A 516 11.03 10.60 -15.09
N LEU A 517 11.25 11.26 -13.96
CA LEU A 517 12.55 11.81 -13.57
C LEU A 517 13.16 10.92 -12.48
N ARG A 518 14.40 10.47 -12.70
CA ARG A 518 15.13 9.67 -11.72
C ARG A 518 16.28 10.49 -11.13
N LEU A 519 16.31 10.62 -9.81
CA LEU A 519 17.39 11.22 -9.05
C LEU A 519 18.10 10.11 -8.28
N HIS A 520 19.38 9.89 -8.58
CA HIS A 520 20.20 8.94 -7.86
C HIS A 520 21.14 9.66 -6.90
N LEU A 521 20.98 9.39 -5.61
CA LEU A 521 21.75 10.00 -4.54
C LEU A 521 23.06 9.24 -4.37
N THR A 522 24.17 9.85 -4.79
CA THR A 522 25.52 9.23 -4.68
C THR A 522 26.02 9.21 -3.24
N ASP A 523 25.57 10.18 -2.46
CA ASP A 523 25.56 10.17 -1.00
C ASP A 523 24.11 10.37 -0.54
N ARG A 524 23.53 9.38 0.13
CA ARG A 524 22.10 9.40 0.50
C ARG A 524 21.75 10.61 1.37
N ALA A 525 22.55 10.90 2.40
CA ALA A 525 22.26 11.97 3.35
C ALA A 525 22.41 13.36 2.70
N ALA A 526 23.50 13.59 1.97
CA ALA A 526 23.73 14.84 1.25
C ALA A 526 22.71 15.04 0.12
N GLY A 527 22.36 13.98 -0.59
CA GLY A 527 21.35 14.00 -1.66
C GLY A 527 19.94 14.30 -1.14
N VAL A 528 19.53 13.70 -0.01
CA VAL A 528 18.25 14.03 0.65
C VAL A 528 18.24 15.49 1.10
N ALA A 529 19.32 15.96 1.73
CA ALA A 529 19.43 17.36 2.14
C ALA A 529 19.33 18.34 0.95
N GLN A 530 20.05 18.06 -0.14
CA GLN A 530 20.00 18.87 -1.37
C GLN A 530 18.58 18.88 -1.97
N LEU A 531 17.92 17.72 -2.06
CA LEU A 531 16.57 17.62 -2.61
C LEU A 531 15.55 18.42 -1.78
N ARG A 532 15.61 18.31 -0.45
CA ARG A 532 14.74 19.06 0.47
C ARG A 532 14.94 20.57 0.33
N ASP A 533 16.19 21.03 0.21
CA ASP A 533 16.50 22.45 0.02
C ASP A 533 15.95 23.00 -1.31
N VAL A 534 16.15 22.25 -2.39
CA VAL A 534 15.61 22.60 -3.72
C VAL A 534 14.09 22.69 -3.68
N ILE A 535 13.42 21.68 -3.11
CA ILE A 535 11.95 21.64 -3.03
C ILE A 535 11.42 22.79 -2.15
N SER A 536 12.05 23.05 -1.01
CA SER A 536 11.70 24.19 -0.14
C SER A 536 11.82 25.52 -0.89
N THR A 537 12.90 25.71 -1.66
CA THR A 537 13.11 26.91 -2.48
C THR A 537 12.06 27.07 -3.57
N LEU A 538 11.66 25.97 -4.22
CA LEU A 538 10.57 25.98 -5.20
C LEU A 538 9.24 26.38 -4.54
N ALA A 539 8.93 25.81 -3.36
CA ALA A 539 7.72 26.13 -2.60
C ALA A 539 7.67 27.58 -2.11
N ALA A 540 8.81 28.17 -1.74
CA ALA A 540 8.89 29.58 -1.38
C ALA A 540 8.66 30.50 -2.59
N SER A 541 9.20 30.11 -3.76
CA SER A 541 9.09 30.90 -4.99
C SER A 541 7.65 30.93 -5.55
N GLY A 542 6.89 29.84 -5.39
CA GLY A 542 5.50 29.74 -5.84
C GLY A 542 4.54 30.64 -5.06
N ARG A 543 4.73 30.78 -3.73
CA ARG A 543 3.87 31.62 -2.88
C ARG A 543 3.93 33.11 -3.22
N GLY A 544 5.11 33.61 -3.64
CA GLY A 544 5.29 35.02 -4.01
C GLY A 544 4.54 35.47 -5.27
N HIS A 545 4.08 34.55 -6.12
CA HIS A 545 3.27 34.87 -7.30
C HIS A 545 1.76 34.91 -7.02
N HIS A 546 1.27 34.23 -5.96
CA HIS A 546 -0.16 34.21 -5.61
C HIS A 546 -0.61 35.41 -4.76
N GLU A 547 0.30 36.12 -4.06
CA GLU A 547 -0.06 37.31 -3.26
C GLU A 547 -0.16 38.62 -4.08
N ASN A 548 0.16 38.61 -5.38
CA ASN A 548 0.12 39.80 -6.25
C ASN A 548 -0.88 39.68 -7.43
N GLY A 549 -1.80 38.70 -7.39
CA GLY A 549 -2.79 38.43 -8.44
C GLY A 549 -4.16 39.06 -8.18
#